data_AF-A0A9X2ZD09-F1
#
_entry.id   AF-A0A9X2ZD09-F1
#
_cell.length_a   1.000
_cell.length_b   1.000
_cell.length_c   1.000
_cell.angle_alpha   90.00
_cell.angle_beta   90.00
_cell.angle_gamma   90.00
#
_symmetry.space_group_name_H-M   'P 1'
#
loop_
_entity.id
_entity.type
_entity.pdbx_description
1 polymer ?
#
loop_
_entity_poly.entity_id
_entity_poly.type
_entity_poly.pdbx_seq_one_letter_code
_entity_poly.pdbx_strand_id
1 'polypeptide(L)'
;MKDFFPNFFGRNNDPKSIVSFGVINSIYSYLYNEVNGVDFKMKGVHDAVSVSLYSFPTSFDHEEAQKEISKAGFKNAYEVLNELYKKLDIGVLSEESMQAELEYDYIHIQFYSEPTPEAKKYLKHVLHNFVIFFCCTNSLEINDFRILYNNSYFLDYTKGILDTEYIDINNPKNEIQKIGFKEFERILQGICQYMEIEIPESVVVPSRENLLPVDVVVTSEIFEEFIKLVSRGNVEDKLLKKQSKKFLKNFNKGLEDYEAKVEGDFEFFESIDCWNSDWKFDPEDAESFISEMIGEDLNFEYPEETYSHDLFPYIQSALEKRGLELMTFDTHGDNYMFFVVNKSDVARILELSELTKIEVEQL
;
A
#
# COMPACT_ATOMS: atom_id res chain seq x y z
N MET A 1 40.27 -0.92 16.14
CA MET A 1 39.43 -1.88 16.87
C MET A 1 37.98 -1.52 16.54
N LYS A 2 37.45 -2.13 15.49
CA LYS A 2 36.05 -2.02 15.08
C LYS A 2 35.42 -3.39 15.33
N ASP A 3 34.18 -3.36 15.80
CA ASP A 3 33.25 -4.49 15.87
C ASP A 3 33.61 -5.60 16.86
N PHE A 4 33.32 -5.40 18.16
CA PHE A 4 33.23 -6.53 19.12
C PHE A 4 32.40 -6.24 20.37
N PHE A 5 31.25 -5.58 20.21
CA PHE A 5 30.12 -5.85 21.10
C PHE A 5 28.93 -6.20 20.21
N PRO A 6 28.64 -7.50 20.02
CA PRO A 6 27.32 -7.91 19.57
C PRO A 6 26.31 -7.28 20.52
N ASN A 7 25.07 -7.12 20.05
CA ASN A 7 23.92 -6.61 20.77
C ASN A 7 23.54 -7.55 21.96
N PHE A 8 24.47 -7.74 22.91
CA PHE A 8 24.45 -8.75 23.97
C PHE A 8 23.39 -8.48 25.04
N PHE A 9 22.67 -7.36 24.92
CA PHE A 9 21.65 -6.93 25.87
C PHE A 9 20.24 -6.84 25.26
N GLY A 10 20.02 -7.33 24.03
CA GLY A 10 18.67 -7.45 23.46
C GLY A 10 17.89 -6.13 23.35
N ARG A 11 18.59 -5.00 23.28
CA ARG A 11 17.98 -3.67 23.17
C ARG A 11 17.76 -3.33 21.69
N ASN A 12 16.61 -2.76 21.36
CA ASN A 12 16.35 -2.18 20.03
C ASN A 12 17.03 -0.81 19.90
N ASN A 13 18.35 -0.78 20.10
CA ASN A 13 19.19 0.40 20.17
C ASN A 13 20.35 0.37 19.17
N ASP A 14 20.19 -0.34 18.03
CA ASP A 14 21.17 -0.19 16.95
C ASP A 14 21.06 1.23 16.38
N PRO A 15 22.07 2.10 16.58
CA PRO A 15 22.00 3.49 16.13
C PRO A 15 22.05 3.64 14.60
N LYS A 16 22.29 2.53 13.88
CA LYS A 16 22.26 2.48 12.42
C LYS A 16 20.92 1.99 11.87
N SER A 17 20.08 1.38 12.68
CA SER A 17 18.79 0.87 12.23
C SER A 17 17.73 1.97 12.31
N ILE A 18 16.85 2.01 11.30
CA ILE A 18 15.67 2.86 11.36
C ILE A 18 14.62 2.30 12.34
N VAL A 19 14.65 0.99 12.59
CA VAL A 19 13.89 0.33 13.66
C VAL A 19 14.70 0.41 14.95
N SER A 20 14.85 1.62 15.48
CA SER A 20 15.60 1.90 16.70
C SER A 20 14.82 2.78 17.67
N PHE A 21 15.16 2.69 18.96
CA PHE A 21 14.42 3.39 20.02
C PHE A 21 14.41 4.89 19.78
N GLY A 22 15.51 5.48 19.31
CA GLY A 22 15.57 6.91 19.02
C GLY A 22 14.54 7.36 17.97
N VAL A 23 14.37 6.59 16.90
CA VAL A 23 13.39 6.89 15.84
C VAL A 23 11.96 6.66 16.35
N ILE A 24 11.68 5.49 16.92
CA ILE A 24 10.34 5.13 17.42
C ILE A 24 9.89 6.06 18.55
N ASN A 25 10.79 6.43 19.46
CA ASN A 25 10.50 7.38 20.53
C ASN A 25 10.24 8.80 19.99
N SER A 26 10.86 9.19 18.88
CA SER A 26 10.58 10.47 18.22
C SER A 26 9.19 10.48 17.59
N ILE A 27 8.80 9.37 16.94
CA ILE A 27 7.43 9.18 16.42
C ILE A 27 6.41 9.22 17.56
N TYR A 28 6.66 8.49 18.65
CA TYR A 28 5.84 8.54 19.86
C TYR A 28 5.69 9.97 20.39
N SER A 29 6.81 10.69 20.54
CA SER A 29 6.82 12.06 21.06
C SER A 29 5.99 13.00 20.17
N TYR A 30 6.08 12.86 18.85
CA TYR A 30 5.24 13.63 17.93
C TYR A 30 3.76 13.30 18.12
N LEU A 31 3.42 12.01 18.13
CA LEU A 31 2.02 11.58 18.27
C LEU A 31 1.40 12.01 19.61
N TYR A 32 2.19 11.98 20.68
CA TYR A 32 1.74 12.35 22.01
C TYR A 32 1.50 13.86 22.15
N ASN A 33 2.37 14.69 21.54
CA ASN A 33 2.35 16.15 21.74
C ASN A 33 1.54 16.90 20.67
N GLU A 34 1.49 16.39 19.43
CA GLU A 34 0.90 17.11 18.30
C GLU A 34 -0.45 16.50 17.87
N VAL A 35 -0.49 15.20 17.58
CA VAL A 35 -1.69 14.51 17.08
C VAL A 35 -1.68 13.02 17.38
N ASN A 36 -2.79 12.48 17.91
CA ASN A 36 -2.86 11.08 18.34
C ASN A 36 -3.02 10.07 17.18
N GLY A 37 -3.12 10.51 15.93
CA GLY A 37 -3.16 9.62 14.77
C GLY A 37 -3.06 10.37 13.45
N VAL A 38 -2.45 9.73 12.46
CA VAL A 38 -2.33 10.25 11.08
C VAL A 38 -2.56 9.16 10.06
N ASP A 39 -3.17 9.54 8.95
CA ASP A 39 -3.28 8.74 7.74
C ASP A 39 -2.64 9.50 6.58
N PHE A 40 -1.72 8.87 5.85
CA PHE A 40 -1.07 9.51 4.70
C PHE A 40 -0.78 8.53 3.58
N LYS A 41 -0.76 9.04 2.34
CA LYS A 41 -0.35 8.27 1.17
C LYS A 41 1.16 8.23 1.07
N MET A 42 1.70 7.09 0.63
CA MET A 42 3.14 6.90 0.42
C MET A 42 3.35 6.22 -0.93
N LYS A 43 4.36 6.65 -1.68
CA LYS A 43 4.66 6.09 -3.01
C LYS A 43 4.87 4.58 -2.93
N GLY A 44 4.24 3.82 -3.82
CA GLY A 44 4.39 2.36 -3.86
C GLY A 44 3.86 1.62 -2.64
N VAL A 45 2.99 2.25 -1.85
CA VAL A 45 2.19 1.62 -0.79
C VAL A 45 0.74 1.70 -1.25
N HIS A 46 0.03 0.57 -1.20
CA HIS A 46 -1.38 0.57 -1.52
C HIS A 46 -2.17 1.23 -0.38
N ASP A 47 -3.13 2.06 -0.75
CA ASP A 47 -3.93 2.87 0.17
C ASP A 47 -3.10 3.80 1.08
N ALA A 48 -3.63 4.21 2.22
CA ALA A 48 -2.95 5.04 3.21
C ALA A 48 -2.17 4.18 4.22
N VAL A 49 -1.06 4.73 4.68
CA VAL A 49 -0.39 4.29 5.90
C VAL A 49 -1.12 4.94 7.07
N SER A 50 -1.60 4.12 8.00
CA SER A 50 -2.21 4.59 9.24
C SER A 50 -1.24 4.43 10.41
N VAL A 51 -1.11 5.48 11.22
CA VAL A 51 -0.27 5.50 12.42
C VAL A 51 -1.08 6.10 13.55
N SER A 52 -1.37 5.31 14.58
CA SER A 52 -2.21 5.74 15.70
C SER A 52 -1.50 5.51 17.04
N LEU A 53 -1.66 6.46 17.94
CA LEU A 53 -1.28 6.34 19.34
C LEU A 53 -2.52 5.95 20.15
N TYR A 54 -2.39 4.85 20.87
CA TYR A 54 -3.42 4.33 21.75
C TYR A 54 -2.89 4.19 23.16
N SER A 55 -3.79 4.19 24.14
CA SER A 55 -3.47 4.08 25.56
C SER A 55 -4.41 3.09 26.23
N PHE A 56 -3.85 2.17 27.00
CA PHE A 56 -4.63 1.40 27.96
C PHE A 56 -4.75 2.19 29.27
N PRO A 57 -5.96 2.32 29.87
CA PRO A 57 -7.23 1.74 29.43
C PRO A 57 -8.03 2.68 28.52
N THR A 58 -7.63 3.95 28.40
CA THR A 58 -8.45 5.05 27.88
C THR A 58 -8.97 4.84 26.46
N SER A 59 -8.17 4.26 25.56
CA SER A 59 -8.61 3.93 24.20
C SER A 59 -9.64 2.81 24.14
N PHE A 60 -9.84 2.07 25.23
CA PHE A 60 -10.84 1.01 25.34
C PHE A 60 -12.03 1.43 26.23
N ASP A 61 -12.07 2.69 26.68
CA ASP A 61 -13.17 3.22 27.49
C ASP A 61 -14.37 3.67 26.64
N HIS A 62 -14.89 2.73 25.85
CA HIS A 62 -16.11 2.91 25.08
C HIS A 62 -16.90 1.60 24.99
N GLU A 63 -18.21 1.69 24.77
CA GLU A 63 -19.15 0.57 24.89
C GLU A 63 -18.76 -0.64 24.03
N GLU A 64 -18.29 -0.40 22.82
CA GLU A 64 -17.87 -1.47 21.89
C GLU A 64 -16.62 -2.21 22.40
N ALA A 65 -15.55 -1.50 22.77
CA ALA A 65 -14.35 -2.13 23.32
C ALA A 65 -14.66 -2.91 24.62
N GLN A 66 -15.51 -2.38 25.50
CA GLN A 66 -15.90 -3.10 26.71
C GLN A 66 -16.66 -4.42 26.42
N LYS A 67 -17.47 -4.44 25.35
CA LYS A 67 -18.11 -5.68 24.87
C LYS A 67 -17.09 -6.68 24.32
N GLU A 68 -16.13 -6.20 23.53
CA GLU A 68 -15.05 -7.04 22.99
C GLU A 68 -14.18 -7.65 24.10
N ILE A 69 -13.75 -6.84 25.07
CA ILE A 69 -13.00 -7.26 26.27
C ILE A 69 -13.76 -8.37 27.01
N SER A 70 -15.04 -8.14 27.28
CA SER A 70 -15.89 -9.12 27.97
C SER A 70 -16.04 -10.43 27.17
N LYS A 71 -16.22 -10.32 25.85
CA LYS A 71 -16.34 -11.45 24.92
C LYS A 71 -15.04 -12.25 24.82
N ALA A 72 -13.89 -11.59 24.95
CA ALA A 72 -12.58 -12.23 25.02
C ALA A 72 -12.28 -12.86 26.40
N GLY A 73 -13.17 -12.69 27.38
CA GLY A 73 -13.08 -13.30 28.70
C GLY A 73 -12.34 -12.48 29.75
N PHE A 74 -12.09 -11.20 29.48
CA PHE A 74 -11.42 -10.26 30.38
C PHE A 74 -12.42 -9.33 31.06
N LYS A 75 -12.08 -8.81 32.24
CA LYS A 75 -12.95 -7.89 33.00
C LYS A 75 -12.71 -6.43 32.69
N ASN A 76 -11.50 -6.08 32.25
CA ASN A 76 -11.09 -4.71 31.97
C ASN A 76 -9.90 -4.69 31.01
N ALA A 77 -9.56 -3.51 30.50
CA ALA A 77 -8.49 -3.32 29.54
C ALA A 77 -7.09 -3.66 30.10
N TYR A 78 -6.86 -3.54 31.41
CA TYR A 78 -5.58 -3.92 32.01
C TYR A 78 -5.34 -5.43 32.00
N GLU A 79 -6.38 -6.24 32.15
CA GLU A 79 -6.24 -7.69 32.02
C GLU A 79 -5.84 -8.08 30.59
N VAL A 80 -6.35 -7.38 29.57
CA VAL A 80 -5.91 -7.52 28.18
C VAL A 80 -4.45 -7.09 28.03
N LEU A 81 -4.08 -5.92 28.56
CA LEU A 81 -2.70 -5.43 28.54
C LEU A 81 -1.73 -6.42 29.19
N ASN A 82 -2.11 -7.04 30.31
CA ASN A 82 -1.30 -8.05 30.98
C ASN A 82 -1.05 -9.29 30.12
N GLU A 83 -2.01 -9.73 29.31
CA GLU A 83 -1.78 -10.82 28.35
C GLU A 83 -0.82 -10.39 27.22
N LEU A 84 -0.93 -9.15 26.74
CA LEU A 84 0.02 -8.61 25.75
C LEU A 84 1.44 -8.48 26.33
N TYR A 85 1.57 -8.00 27.57
CA TYR A 85 2.85 -7.89 28.27
C TYR A 85 3.51 -9.23 28.50
N LYS A 86 2.75 -10.28 28.86
CA LYS A 86 3.28 -11.65 28.94
C LYS A 86 3.87 -12.12 27.60
N LYS A 87 3.22 -11.83 26.47
CA LYS A 87 3.75 -12.18 25.14
C LYS A 87 5.04 -11.46 24.80
N LEU A 88 5.19 -10.25 25.32
CA LEU A 88 6.33 -9.36 25.05
C LEU A 88 7.47 -9.51 26.07
N ASP A 89 7.31 -10.39 27.06
CA ASP A 89 8.22 -10.52 28.20
C ASP A 89 8.40 -9.19 28.96
N ILE A 90 7.29 -8.44 29.11
CA ILE A 90 7.18 -7.23 29.92
C ILE A 90 6.50 -7.63 31.25
N GLY A 91 6.97 -7.05 32.35
CA GLY A 91 6.38 -7.28 33.67
C GLY A 91 4.90 -6.89 33.71
N VAL A 92 4.04 -7.81 34.16
CA VAL A 92 2.60 -7.55 34.31
C VAL A 92 2.31 -6.52 35.40
N LEU A 93 1.19 -5.81 35.24
CA LEU A 93 0.70 -4.83 36.19
C LEU A 93 0.16 -5.50 37.45
N SER A 94 0.49 -4.94 38.61
CA SER A 94 -0.10 -5.33 39.89
C SER A 94 -1.52 -4.76 40.04
N GLU A 95 -2.30 -5.31 40.97
CA GLU A 95 -3.63 -4.74 41.30
C GLU A 95 -3.53 -3.28 41.75
N GLU A 96 -2.49 -2.92 42.49
CA GLU A 96 -2.23 -1.55 42.93
C GLU A 96 -2.00 -0.61 41.73
N SER A 97 -1.20 -1.05 40.74
CA SER A 97 -0.96 -0.28 39.51
C SER A 97 -2.22 -0.12 38.67
N MET A 98 -3.09 -1.14 38.62
CA MET A 98 -4.38 -1.06 37.91
C MET A 98 -5.37 -0.12 38.63
N GLN A 99 -5.38 -0.12 39.97
CA GLN A 99 -6.21 0.78 40.77
C GLN A 99 -5.74 2.25 40.71
N ALA A 100 -4.46 2.48 40.44
CA ALA A 100 -3.91 3.81 40.23
C ALA A 100 -4.31 4.43 38.88
N GLU A 101 -5.03 3.67 38.03
CA GLU A 101 -5.55 4.11 36.73
C GLU A 101 -4.46 4.72 35.81
N LEU A 102 -3.27 4.14 35.83
CA LEU A 102 -2.14 4.61 35.01
C LEU A 102 -2.37 4.29 33.53
N GLU A 103 -1.93 5.22 32.67
CA GLU A 103 -1.99 5.05 31.22
C GLU A 103 -0.73 4.36 30.68
N TYR A 104 -0.94 3.43 29.75
CA TYR A 104 0.13 2.69 29.08
C TYR A 104 -0.04 2.81 27.57
N ASP A 105 0.85 3.59 26.97
CA ASP A 105 0.80 3.92 25.55
C ASP A 105 1.42 2.84 24.67
N TYR A 106 0.89 2.74 23.45
CA TYR A 106 1.45 1.96 22.37
C TYR A 106 1.12 2.59 21.02
N ILE A 107 1.97 2.34 20.03
CA ILE A 107 1.73 2.78 18.65
C ILE A 107 1.19 1.60 17.85
N HIS A 108 0.17 1.82 17.02
CA HIS A 108 -0.27 0.87 16.02
C HIS A 108 -0.06 1.46 14.62
N ILE A 109 0.71 0.74 13.80
CA ILE A 109 0.97 1.09 12.40
C ILE A 109 0.32 0.05 11.50
N GLN A 110 -0.44 0.52 10.51
CA GLN A 110 -1.11 -0.29 9.51
C GLN A 110 -0.76 0.16 8.09
N PHE A 111 -0.48 -0.78 7.20
CA PHE A 111 -0.28 -0.50 5.78
C PHE A 111 -0.48 -1.78 4.95
N TYR A 112 -0.66 -1.60 3.63
CA TYR A 112 -0.74 -2.69 2.68
C TYR A 112 0.56 -2.85 1.89
N SER A 113 0.96 -4.09 1.63
CA SER A 113 2.05 -4.40 0.71
C SER A 113 1.60 -5.33 -0.41
N GLU A 114 2.49 -5.48 -1.40
CA GLU A 114 2.38 -6.50 -2.42
C GLU A 114 2.32 -7.91 -1.80
N PRO A 115 1.47 -8.82 -2.31
CA PRO A 115 1.45 -10.21 -1.90
C PRO A 115 2.67 -10.98 -2.40
N THR A 116 2.92 -12.14 -1.80
CA THR A 116 3.84 -13.13 -2.38
C THR A 116 3.31 -13.61 -3.75
N PRO A 117 4.16 -14.09 -4.68
CA PRO A 117 3.71 -14.61 -5.97
C PRO A 117 2.62 -15.69 -5.87
N GLU A 118 2.63 -16.49 -4.80
CA GLU A 118 1.59 -17.48 -4.52
C GLU A 118 0.29 -16.83 -4.02
N ALA A 119 0.37 -15.86 -3.11
CA ALA A 119 -0.78 -15.16 -2.57
C ALA A 119 -1.45 -14.23 -3.60
N LYS A 120 -0.71 -13.75 -4.61
CA LYS A 120 -1.24 -12.93 -5.73
C LYS A 120 -2.40 -13.60 -6.48
N LYS A 121 -2.52 -14.94 -6.42
CA LYS A 121 -3.65 -15.69 -7.01
C LYS A 121 -4.99 -15.44 -6.30
N TYR A 122 -4.95 -14.98 -5.05
CA TYR A 122 -6.14 -14.87 -4.20
C TYR A 122 -6.33 -13.48 -3.60
N LEU A 123 -5.25 -12.71 -3.47
CA LEU A 123 -5.22 -11.41 -2.81
C LEU A 123 -4.50 -10.41 -3.71
N LYS A 124 -5.08 -9.21 -3.86
CA LYS A 124 -4.42 -8.08 -4.53
C LYS A 124 -3.33 -7.45 -3.64
N HIS A 125 -3.58 -7.39 -2.33
CA HIS A 125 -2.66 -6.80 -1.34
C HIS A 125 -2.69 -7.56 -0.01
N VAL A 126 -1.67 -7.38 0.82
CA VAL A 126 -1.57 -7.96 2.17
C VAL A 126 -1.55 -6.84 3.20
N LEU A 127 -2.44 -6.88 4.19
CA LEU A 127 -2.44 -5.96 5.32
C LEU A 127 -1.33 -6.35 6.30
N HIS A 128 -0.63 -5.37 6.84
CA HIS A 128 0.35 -5.53 7.91
C HIS A 128 -0.03 -4.67 9.12
N ASN A 129 -0.06 -5.28 10.30
CA ASN A 129 -0.25 -4.58 11.57
C ASN A 129 1.01 -4.71 12.40
N PHE A 130 1.58 -3.58 12.83
CA PHE A 130 2.68 -3.51 13.78
C PHE A 130 2.21 -2.76 15.02
N VAL A 131 2.24 -3.41 16.18
CA VAL A 131 1.82 -2.84 17.46
C VAL A 131 3.04 -2.75 18.38
N ILE A 132 3.43 -1.54 18.74
CA ILE A 132 4.72 -1.22 19.37
C ILE A 132 4.49 -0.77 20.81
N PHE A 133 5.02 -1.55 21.75
CA PHE A 133 4.95 -1.26 23.18
C PHE A 133 6.31 -0.80 23.71
N PHE A 134 6.29 0.24 24.54
CA PHE A 134 7.48 0.78 25.19
C PHE A 134 7.79 0.04 26.49
N CYS A 135 9.07 -0.19 26.77
CA CYS A 135 9.49 -0.93 27.96
C CYS A 135 10.87 -0.50 28.48
N CYS A 136 11.20 -0.97 29.69
CA CYS A 136 12.48 -0.74 30.33
C CYS A 136 13.34 -2.01 30.23
N THR A 137 14.48 -1.95 29.55
CA THR A 137 15.46 -3.04 29.51
C THR A 137 16.71 -2.66 30.30
N ASN A 138 16.90 -3.29 31.46
CA ASN A 138 18.01 -3.00 32.39
C ASN A 138 18.09 -1.50 32.76
N SER A 139 16.94 -0.87 33.02
CA SER A 139 16.77 0.56 33.28
C SER A 139 15.54 0.79 34.16
N LEU A 140 15.48 1.95 34.83
CA LEU A 140 14.28 2.45 35.50
C LEU A 140 13.43 3.34 34.58
N GLU A 141 14.04 3.87 33.54
CA GLU A 141 13.39 4.70 32.52
C GLU A 141 13.19 3.90 31.24
N ILE A 142 12.13 4.24 30.49
CA ILE A 142 11.82 3.69 29.18
C ILE A 142 13.00 3.93 28.25
N ASN A 143 13.55 2.86 27.69
CA ASN A 143 14.74 2.90 26.85
C ASN A 143 14.77 1.84 25.76
N ASP A 144 13.64 1.17 25.57
CA ASP A 144 13.48 0.04 24.67
C ASP A 144 12.01 -0.09 24.24
N PHE A 145 11.76 -0.95 23.25
CA PHE A 145 10.41 -1.28 22.80
C PHE A 145 10.32 -2.75 22.37
N ARG A 146 9.10 -3.26 22.24
CA ARG A 146 8.79 -4.58 21.69
C ARG A 146 7.69 -4.45 20.65
N ILE A 147 7.76 -5.28 19.60
CA ILE A 147 6.80 -5.23 18.51
C ILE A 147 5.99 -6.53 18.45
N LEU A 148 4.68 -6.38 18.40
CA LEU A 148 3.72 -7.40 18.04
C LEU A 148 3.32 -7.21 16.57
N TYR A 149 3.07 -8.31 15.87
CA TYR A 149 2.73 -8.29 14.45
C TYR A 149 1.66 -9.32 14.10
N ASN A 150 0.81 -8.95 13.14
CA ASN A 150 0.06 -9.90 12.33
C ASN A 150 -0.26 -9.30 10.94
N ASN A 151 -0.91 -10.09 10.09
CA ASN A 151 -1.29 -9.72 8.73
C ASN A 151 -2.79 -9.94 8.44
N SER A 152 -3.62 -9.85 9.48
CA SER A 152 -5.07 -10.07 9.40
C SER A 152 -5.83 -8.78 9.70
N TYR A 153 -7.04 -8.68 9.16
CA TYR A 153 -7.95 -7.57 9.45
C TYR A 153 -8.56 -7.72 10.85
N PHE A 154 -8.66 -6.61 11.61
CA PHE A 154 -9.22 -6.61 12.96
C PHE A 154 -10.72 -6.33 12.88
N LEU A 155 -11.53 -7.40 12.81
CA LEU A 155 -12.99 -7.28 12.93
C LEU A 155 -13.44 -6.93 14.35
N ASP A 156 -12.63 -7.32 15.33
CA ASP A 156 -12.80 -7.11 16.77
C ASP A 156 -11.41 -6.69 17.25
N TYR A 157 -11.25 -5.45 17.71
CA TYR A 157 -9.94 -4.87 17.93
C TYR A 157 -9.21 -5.56 19.08
N THR A 158 -9.91 -5.84 20.19
CA THR A 158 -9.39 -6.56 21.34
C THR A 158 -8.90 -7.95 20.97
N LYS A 159 -9.68 -8.69 20.19
CA LYS A 159 -9.24 -9.99 19.67
C LYS A 159 -8.07 -9.83 18.70
N GLY A 160 -8.13 -8.84 17.80
CA GLY A 160 -7.10 -8.57 16.80
C GLY A 160 -5.72 -8.37 17.41
N ILE A 161 -5.61 -7.51 18.43
CA ILE A 161 -4.35 -7.30 19.17
C ILE A 161 -3.96 -8.55 19.96
N LEU A 162 -4.91 -9.29 20.54
CA LEU A 162 -4.64 -10.55 21.25
C LEU A 162 -4.27 -11.72 20.31
N ASP A 163 -4.51 -11.62 19.02
CA ASP A 163 -4.08 -12.63 18.02
C ASP A 163 -2.72 -12.30 17.41
N THR A 164 -2.12 -11.15 17.76
CA THR A 164 -0.75 -10.79 17.31
C THR A 164 0.33 -11.66 17.94
N GLU A 165 1.46 -11.78 17.24
CA GLU A 165 2.64 -12.49 17.70
C GLU A 165 3.82 -11.54 17.96
N TYR A 166 4.62 -11.83 18.97
CA TYR A 166 5.92 -11.17 19.16
C TYR A 166 6.87 -11.53 18.01
N ILE A 167 7.59 -10.52 17.51
CA ILE A 167 8.51 -10.66 16.38
C ILE A 167 9.91 -10.15 16.69
N ASP A 168 10.88 -10.73 15.98
CA ASP A 168 12.19 -10.15 15.76
C ASP A 168 12.24 -9.68 14.31
N ILE A 169 12.32 -8.36 14.10
CA ILE A 169 12.30 -7.75 12.77
C ILE A 169 13.46 -8.23 11.88
N ASN A 170 14.57 -8.66 12.49
CA ASN A 170 15.74 -9.14 11.77
C ASN A 170 15.64 -10.62 11.38
N ASN A 171 14.64 -11.34 11.89
CA ASN A 171 14.49 -12.78 11.70
C ASN A 171 13.05 -13.16 11.31
N PRO A 172 12.59 -12.80 10.09
CA PRO A 172 11.26 -13.14 9.61
C PRO A 172 11.07 -14.66 9.50
N LYS A 173 9.90 -15.16 9.93
CA LYS A 173 9.57 -16.60 9.95
C LYS A 173 9.05 -17.12 8.60
N ASN A 174 8.57 -16.25 7.72
CA ASN A 174 8.00 -16.60 6.41
C ASN A 174 8.17 -15.46 5.39
N GLU A 175 7.87 -15.72 4.11
CA GLU A 175 8.07 -14.72 3.04
C GLU A 175 7.13 -13.50 3.17
N ILE A 176 5.93 -13.65 3.75
CA ILE A 176 5.04 -12.51 4.01
C ILE A 176 5.67 -11.57 5.04
N GLN A 177 6.18 -12.11 6.15
CA GLN A 177 6.91 -11.33 7.16
C GLN A 177 8.14 -10.66 6.55
N LYS A 178 8.89 -11.37 5.70
CA LYS A 178 10.08 -10.80 5.06
C LYS A 178 9.76 -9.60 4.17
N ILE A 179 8.68 -9.66 3.38
CA ILE A 179 8.19 -8.51 2.61
C ILE A 179 7.74 -7.40 3.55
N GLY A 180 6.85 -7.74 4.50
CA GLY A 180 6.26 -6.77 5.43
C GLY A 180 7.29 -6.07 6.31
N PHE A 181 8.31 -6.76 6.80
CA PHE A 181 9.33 -6.20 7.69
C PHE A 181 10.26 -5.27 6.93
N LYS A 182 10.64 -5.64 5.70
CA LYS A 182 11.39 -4.76 4.81
C LYS A 182 10.59 -3.50 4.47
N GLU A 183 9.30 -3.66 4.17
CA GLU A 183 8.45 -2.52 3.87
C GLU A 183 8.23 -1.65 5.11
N PHE A 184 8.10 -2.25 6.30
CA PHE A 184 7.97 -1.53 7.57
C PHE A 184 9.14 -0.58 7.84
N GLU A 185 10.38 -0.96 7.52
CA GLU A 185 11.53 -0.03 7.61
C GLU A 185 11.31 1.21 6.72
N ARG A 186 10.85 1.00 5.50
CA ARG A 186 10.55 2.07 4.54
C ARG A 186 9.36 2.92 4.99
N ILE A 187 8.34 2.30 5.60
CA ILE A 187 7.20 2.98 6.23
C ILE A 187 7.68 3.91 7.35
N LEU A 188 8.57 3.45 8.25
CA LEU A 188 9.11 4.30 9.32
C LEU A 188 9.83 5.53 8.76
N GLN A 189 10.55 5.39 7.65
CA GLN A 189 11.13 6.53 6.94
C GLN A 189 10.04 7.48 6.42
N GLY A 190 8.99 6.95 5.79
CA GLY A 190 7.86 7.72 5.29
C GLY A 190 7.12 8.48 6.39
N ILE A 191 6.91 7.85 7.55
CA ILE A 191 6.32 8.47 8.75
C ILE A 191 7.15 9.66 9.20
N CYS A 192 8.48 9.48 9.30
CA CYS A 192 9.36 10.58 9.70
C CYS A 192 9.33 11.73 8.68
N GLN A 193 9.29 11.43 7.38
CA GLN A 193 9.15 12.46 6.34
C GLN A 193 7.82 13.21 6.45
N TYR A 194 6.71 12.49 6.68
CA TYR A 194 5.37 13.07 6.80
C TYR A 194 5.23 13.99 8.02
N MET A 195 5.76 13.55 9.16
CA MET A 195 5.70 14.27 10.43
C MET A 195 6.85 15.30 10.60
N GLU A 196 7.68 15.48 9.57
CA GLU A 196 8.87 16.34 9.63
C GLU A 196 9.85 16.00 10.78
N ILE A 197 9.93 14.72 11.15
CA ILE A 197 10.85 14.22 12.18
C ILE A 197 12.24 14.01 11.57
N GLU A 198 13.26 14.64 12.18
CA GLU A 198 14.65 14.48 11.77
C GLU A 198 15.16 13.07 12.11
N ILE A 199 15.53 12.31 11.07
CA ILE A 199 16.20 11.01 11.24
C ILE A 199 17.70 11.27 11.50
N PRO A 200 18.28 10.73 12.59
CA PRO A 200 19.70 10.91 12.86
C PRO A 200 20.60 10.45 11.71
N GLU A 201 21.65 11.21 11.38
CA GLU A 201 22.57 10.90 10.26
C GLU A 201 23.25 9.52 10.38
N SER A 202 23.33 8.96 11.58
CA SER A 202 23.90 7.63 11.82
C SER A 202 23.02 6.49 11.31
N VAL A 203 21.72 6.74 11.14
CA VAL A 203 20.73 5.75 10.70
C VAL A 203 20.85 5.52 9.20
N VAL A 204 20.90 4.26 8.79
CA VAL A 204 20.86 3.86 7.39
C VAL A 204 19.40 3.86 6.95
N VAL A 205 19.04 4.85 6.13
CA VAL A 205 17.68 4.95 5.57
C VAL A 205 17.47 3.90 4.45
N PRO A 206 16.28 3.26 4.39
CA PRO A 206 15.95 2.29 3.36
C PRO A 206 15.91 2.86 1.93
N SER A 207 15.54 4.13 1.78
CA SER A 207 15.47 4.83 0.50
C SER A 207 16.13 6.20 0.56
N ARG A 208 16.72 6.63 -0.56
CA ARG A 208 17.24 8.01 -0.73
C ARG A 208 16.21 8.95 -1.36
N GLU A 209 15.07 8.42 -1.77
CA GLU A 209 14.01 9.19 -2.42
C GLU A 209 13.04 9.78 -1.39
N ASN A 210 12.33 10.85 -1.79
CA ASN A 210 11.16 11.30 -1.05
C ASN A 210 10.02 10.30 -1.25
N LEU A 211 9.59 9.67 -0.16
CA LEU A 211 8.57 8.62 -0.14
C LEU A 211 7.16 9.20 -0.11
N LEU A 212 6.99 10.46 0.28
CA LEU A 212 5.71 11.13 0.19
C LEU A 212 5.37 11.39 -1.29
N PRO A 213 4.11 11.20 -1.69
CA PRO A 213 3.66 11.68 -2.99
C PRO A 213 3.94 13.18 -3.05
N VAL A 214 4.47 13.62 -4.18
CA VAL A 214 4.50 15.05 -4.48
C VAL A 214 3.05 15.41 -4.75
N ASP A 215 2.54 16.51 -4.17
CA ASP A 215 1.28 17.11 -4.62
C ASP A 215 1.46 17.53 -6.09
N VAL A 216 1.21 16.58 -6.99
CA VAL A 216 1.28 16.83 -8.41
C VAL A 216 0.01 17.57 -8.76
N VAL A 217 0.16 18.87 -9.00
CA VAL A 217 -0.91 19.66 -9.61
C VAL A 217 -1.23 19.01 -10.94
N VAL A 218 -2.42 18.41 -11.04
CA VAL A 218 -2.89 17.81 -12.29
C VAL A 218 -3.05 18.93 -13.32
N THR A 219 -2.31 18.82 -14.40
CA THR A 219 -2.25 19.81 -15.49
C THR A 219 -2.71 19.16 -16.79
N SER A 220 -2.93 19.96 -17.83
CA SER A 220 -3.28 19.45 -19.15
C SER A 220 -2.18 18.56 -19.72
N GLU A 221 -0.93 18.89 -19.40
CA GLU A 221 0.28 18.22 -19.85
C GLU A 221 0.32 16.76 -19.35
N ILE A 222 -0.19 16.49 -18.15
CA ILE A 222 -0.32 15.14 -17.59
C ILE A 222 -1.32 14.31 -18.42
N PHE A 223 -2.46 14.89 -18.80
CA PHE A 223 -3.40 14.22 -19.70
C PHE A 223 -2.83 14.06 -21.12
N GLU A 224 -2.09 15.05 -21.62
CA GLU A 224 -1.41 14.94 -22.92
C GLU A 224 -0.39 13.80 -22.92
N GLU A 225 0.38 13.65 -21.85
CA GLU A 225 1.33 12.55 -21.68
C GLU A 225 0.60 11.20 -21.64
N PHE A 226 -0.44 11.07 -20.82
CA PHE A 226 -1.23 9.85 -20.70
C PHE A 226 -1.79 9.37 -22.05
N ILE A 227 -2.48 10.27 -22.76
CA ILE A 227 -3.06 9.97 -24.08
C ILE A 227 -1.98 9.58 -25.09
N LYS A 228 -0.82 10.25 -25.07
CA LYS A 228 0.31 9.92 -25.95
C LYS A 228 0.85 8.52 -25.67
N LEU A 229 0.96 8.11 -24.41
CA LEU A 229 1.46 6.79 -24.08
C LEU A 229 0.46 5.69 -24.46
N VAL A 230 -0.83 5.89 -24.17
CA VAL A 230 -1.92 4.97 -24.55
C VAL A 230 -1.97 4.78 -26.07
N SER A 231 -1.88 5.86 -26.84
CA SER A 231 -1.89 5.82 -28.31
C SER A 231 -0.52 5.49 -28.93
N ARG A 232 0.51 5.22 -28.11
CA ARG A 232 1.93 5.10 -28.56
C ARG A 232 2.38 6.24 -29.49
N GLY A 233 1.85 7.44 -29.27
CA GLY A 233 2.12 8.66 -30.01
C GLY A 233 1.24 8.84 -31.25
N ASN A 234 0.34 7.91 -31.58
CA ASN A 234 -0.56 7.99 -32.72
C ASN A 234 -1.82 8.81 -32.40
N VAL A 235 -1.64 10.10 -32.15
CA VAL A 235 -2.73 11.05 -31.91
C VAL A 235 -2.41 12.40 -32.52
N GLU A 236 -3.37 13.02 -33.22
CA GLU A 236 -3.19 14.35 -33.78
C GLU A 236 -3.02 15.40 -32.66
N ASP A 237 -1.96 16.20 -32.70
CA ASP A 237 -1.64 17.25 -31.70
C ASP A 237 -2.83 18.16 -31.36
N LYS A 238 -3.67 18.49 -32.36
CA LYS A 238 -4.84 19.34 -32.16
C LYS A 238 -5.94 18.62 -31.38
N LEU A 239 -6.17 17.34 -31.68
CA LEU A 239 -7.12 16.49 -30.99
C LEU A 239 -6.66 16.24 -29.55
N LEU A 240 -5.38 15.89 -29.38
CA LEU A 240 -4.71 15.72 -28.10
C LEU A 240 -4.95 16.92 -27.17
N LYS A 241 -4.53 18.12 -27.59
CA LYS A 241 -4.69 19.35 -26.80
C LYS A 241 -6.14 19.67 -26.47
N LYS A 242 -7.07 19.35 -27.38
CA LYS A 242 -8.51 19.57 -27.16
C LYS A 242 -9.03 18.65 -26.07
N GLN A 243 -8.69 17.36 -26.14
CA GLN A 243 -9.19 16.35 -25.19
C GLN A 243 -8.52 16.48 -23.83
N SER A 244 -7.21 16.70 -23.75
CA SER A 244 -6.51 16.93 -22.48
C SER A 244 -7.09 18.11 -21.70
N LYS A 245 -7.47 19.20 -22.37
CA LYS A 245 -8.16 20.33 -21.75
C LYS A 245 -9.58 19.98 -21.28
N LYS A 246 -10.28 19.11 -22.02
CA LYS A 246 -11.61 18.62 -21.64
C LYS A 246 -11.53 17.76 -20.39
N PHE A 247 -10.60 16.79 -20.35
CA PHE A 247 -10.37 15.95 -19.19
C PHE A 247 -9.96 16.76 -17.96
N LEU A 248 -8.99 17.68 -18.08
CA LEU A 248 -8.61 18.56 -16.97
C LEU A 248 -9.79 19.40 -16.45
N LYS A 249 -10.62 19.93 -17.35
CA LYS A 249 -11.82 20.69 -16.96
C LYS A 249 -12.83 19.82 -16.22
N ASN A 250 -12.97 18.55 -16.60
CA ASN A 250 -13.85 17.60 -15.92
C ASN A 250 -13.27 17.21 -14.56
N PHE A 251 -11.97 16.93 -14.49
CA PHE A 251 -11.23 16.62 -13.25
C PHE A 251 -11.38 17.74 -12.21
N ASN A 252 -11.18 18.99 -12.63
CA ASN A 252 -11.29 20.16 -11.74
C ASN A 252 -12.71 20.46 -11.24
N LYS A 253 -13.75 19.80 -11.76
CA LYS A 253 -15.12 19.95 -11.27
C LYS A 253 -15.45 19.02 -10.09
N GLY A 254 -14.51 18.17 -9.67
CA GLY A 254 -14.71 17.20 -8.60
C GLY A 254 -14.97 15.78 -9.13
N LEU A 255 -14.69 14.79 -8.28
CA LEU A 255 -14.73 13.36 -8.64
C LEU A 255 -16.13 12.75 -8.66
N GLU A 256 -17.12 13.38 -7.99
CA GLU A 256 -18.49 12.84 -7.85
C GLU A 256 -19.24 12.56 -9.18
N ASP A 257 -18.71 13.00 -10.32
CA ASP A 257 -19.23 12.70 -11.66
C ASP A 257 -18.07 12.59 -12.68
N TYR A 258 -16.85 12.27 -12.24
CA TYR A 258 -15.70 12.28 -13.13
C TYR A 258 -15.64 11.01 -13.98
N GLU A 259 -15.79 9.84 -13.35
CA GLU A 259 -15.81 8.51 -14.00
C GLU A 259 -16.85 8.45 -15.13
N ALA A 260 -18.12 8.79 -14.85
CA ALA A 260 -19.18 8.83 -15.86
C ALA A 260 -18.89 9.81 -17.03
N LYS A 261 -18.08 10.85 -16.81
CA LYS A 261 -17.65 11.76 -17.88
C LYS A 261 -16.49 11.19 -18.69
N VAL A 262 -15.61 10.41 -18.07
CA VAL A 262 -14.52 9.68 -18.74
C VAL A 262 -15.10 8.55 -19.59
N GLU A 263 -16.06 7.78 -19.06
CA GLU A 263 -16.81 6.78 -19.82
C GLU A 263 -17.51 7.39 -21.04
N GLY A 264 -18.17 8.54 -20.85
CA GLY A 264 -18.77 9.30 -21.95
C GLY A 264 -17.76 9.81 -22.99
N ASP A 265 -16.47 9.71 -22.73
CA ASP A 265 -15.37 10.05 -23.61
C ASP A 265 -14.66 8.81 -24.19
N PHE A 266 -15.17 7.59 -24.00
CA PHE A 266 -14.63 6.37 -24.62
C PHE A 266 -14.66 6.38 -26.15
N GLU A 267 -15.61 7.08 -26.77
CA GLU A 267 -15.59 7.33 -28.22
C GLU A 267 -14.28 7.99 -28.68
N PHE A 268 -13.64 8.80 -27.82
CA PHE A 268 -12.34 9.35 -28.13
C PHE A 268 -11.23 8.29 -28.08
N PHE A 269 -11.22 7.41 -27.08
CA PHE A 269 -10.20 6.36 -26.99
C PHE A 269 -10.30 5.38 -28.17
N GLU A 270 -11.51 5.01 -28.60
CA GLU A 270 -11.72 4.24 -29.83
C GLU A 270 -11.12 4.92 -31.08
N SER A 271 -11.02 6.25 -31.08
CA SER A 271 -10.41 7.01 -32.18
C SER A 271 -8.89 7.08 -32.16
N ILE A 272 -8.21 6.52 -31.15
CA ILE A 272 -6.75 6.57 -30.94
C ILE A 272 -6.15 5.19 -30.62
N ASP A 273 -6.37 4.24 -31.53
CA ASP A 273 -5.83 2.86 -31.46
C ASP A 273 -6.27 2.08 -30.22
N CYS A 274 -7.51 2.27 -29.77
CA CYS A 274 -8.15 1.42 -28.77
C CYS A 274 -9.26 0.58 -29.41
N TRP A 275 -9.52 -0.60 -28.85
CA TRP A 275 -10.54 -1.52 -29.31
C TRP A 275 -11.57 -1.73 -28.21
N ASN A 276 -12.79 -1.28 -28.48
CA ASN A 276 -13.96 -1.61 -27.67
C ASN A 276 -14.48 -3.00 -28.08
N SER A 277 -14.42 -3.94 -27.15
CA SER A 277 -14.80 -5.33 -27.36
C SER A 277 -15.90 -5.72 -26.38
N ASP A 278 -16.88 -6.49 -26.85
CA ASP A 278 -17.80 -7.20 -25.95
C ASP A 278 -17.01 -8.16 -25.05
N TRP A 279 -17.51 -8.56 -23.88
CA TRP A 279 -16.83 -9.56 -23.03
C TRP A 279 -16.58 -10.88 -23.78
N LYS A 280 -17.35 -11.13 -24.83
CA LYS A 280 -17.23 -12.30 -25.71
C LYS A 280 -16.63 -11.93 -27.07
N PHE A 281 -15.33 -12.16 -27.21
CA PHE A 281 -14.58 -12.04 -28.46
C PHE A 281 -13.80 -13.33 -28.76
N ASP A 282 -13.56 -13.57 -30.05
CA ASP A 282 -12.80 -14.73 -30.52
C ASP A 282 -11.33 -14.35 -30.82
N PRO A 283 -10.46 -15.35 -31.03
CA PRO A 283 -9.05 -15.09 -31.34
C PRO A 283 -8.86 -14.30 -32.63
N GLU A 284 -9.68 -14.54 -33.65
CA GLU A 284 -9.58 -13.88 -34.95
C GLU A 284 -9.87 -12.36 -34.83
N ASP A 285 -10.87 -11.98 -34.04
CA ASP A 285 -11.14 -10.58 -33.69
C ASP A 285 -9.91 -9.97 -32.99
N ALA A 286 -9.38 -10.63 -31.96
CA ALA A 286 -8.24 -10.13 -31.20
C ALA A 286 -6.98 -9.97 -32.07
N GLU A 287 -6.67 -10.96 -32.90
CA GLU A 287 -5.56 -10.90 -33.87
C GLU A 287 -5.76 -9.73 -34.84
N SER A 288 -6.96 -9.57 -35.39
CA SER A 288 -7.26 -8.49 -36.34
C SER A 288 -7.10 -7.11 -35.71
N PHE A 289 -7.76 -6.84 -34.58
CA PHE A 289 -7.74 -5.52 -33.95
C PHE A 289 -6.37 -5.17 -33.38
N ILE A 290 -5.68 -6.13 -32.74
CA ILE A 290 -4.35 -5.86 -32.20
C ILE A 290 -3.36 -5.64 -33.34
N SER A 291 -3.44 -6.41 -34.44
CA SER A 291 -2.59 -6.20 -35.62
C SER A 291 -2.79 -4.78 -36.20
N GLU A 292 -4.03 -4.32 -36.27
CA GLU A 292 -4.36 -2.96 -36.72
C GLU A 292 -3.73 -1.92 -35.80
N MET A 293 -3.91 -2.04 -34.47
CA MET A 293 -3.30 -1.12 -33.51
C MET A 293 -1.78 -1.03 -33.71
N ILE A 294 -1.09 -2.17 -33.78
CA ILE A 294 0.38 -2.20 -33.82
C ILE A 294 0.96 -1.97 -35.22
N GLY A 295 0.13 -1.96 -36.26
CA GLY A 295 0.53 -1.75 -37.65
C GLY A 295 1.31 -2.91 -38.27
N GLU A 296 1.23 -4.11 -37.68
CA GLU A 296 1.89 -5.33 -38.16
C GLU A 296 1.09 -6.57 -37.75
N ASP A 297 1.12 -7.61 -38.58
CA ASP A 297 0.37 -8.85 -38.32
C ASP A 297 0.84 -9.49 -37.01
N LEU A 298 -0.11 -9.75 -36.12
CA LEU A 298 0.05 -10.52 -34.90
C LEU A 298 -0.74 -11.82 -35.04
N ASN A 299 -0.06 -12.94 -34.88
CA ASN A 299 -0.69 -14.24 -34.72
C ASN A 299 -0.11 -14.90 -33.47
N PHE A 300 -0.92 -15.68 -32.76
CA PHE A 300 -0.47 -16.40 -31.56
C PHE A 300 -1.06 -17.81 -31.50
N GLU A 301 -0.32 -18.72 -30.89
CA GLU A 301 -0.79 -20.11 -30.72
C GLU A 301 -1.65 -20.19 -29.45
N TYR A 302 -2.85 -20.72 -29.58
CA TYR A 302 -3.81 -20.93 -28.50
C TYR A 302 -4.48 -22.32 -28.63
N PRO A 303 -4.93 -22.94 -27.54
CA PRO A 303 -5.73 -24.16 -27.60
C PRO A 303 -7.04 -23.95 -28.37
N GLU A 304 -7.52 -25.00 -29.05
CA GLU A 304 -8.87 -24.97 -29.65
C GLU A 304 -9.93 -24.64 -28.58
N GLU A 305 -10.98 -23.91 -28.97
CA GLU A 305 -12.06 -23.45 -28.10
C GLU A 305 -11.66 -22.43 -27.01
N THR A 306 -10.51 -21.73 -27.16
CA THR A 306 -10.14 -20.59 -26.30
C THR A 306 -10.80 -19.30 -26.79
N TYR A 307 -11.41 -18.52 -25.89
CA TYR A 307 -12.10 -17.26 -26.20
C TYR A 307 -12.03 -16.27 -25.03
N SER A 308 -12.35 -14.99 -25.28
CA SER A 308 -12.44 -13.97 -24.23
C SER A 308 -11.18 -13.86 -23.36
N HIS A 309 -11.34 -13.74 -22.03
CA HIS A 309 -10.26 -13.58 -21.07
C HIS A 309 -9.25 -14.74 -21.05
N ASP A 310 -9.64 -15.94 -21.47
CA ASP A 310 -8.72 -17.07 -21.56
C ASP A 310 -7.64 -16.85 -22.65
N LEU A 311 -7.83 -15.86 -23.54
CA LEU A 311 -6.85 -15.49 -24.56
C LEU A 311 -5.71 -14.61 -24.02
N PHE A 312 -5.90 -13.92 -22.89
CA PHE A 312 -4.94 -12.92 -22.40
C PHE A 312 -3.51 -13.46 -22.23
N PRO A 313 -3.27 -14.65 -21.64
CA PRO A 313 -1.91 -15.18 -21.48
C PRO A 313 -1.19 -15.39 -22.82
N TYR A 314 -1.93 -15.78 -23.86
CA TYR A 314 -1.38 -16.06 -25.19
C TYR A 314 -1.08 -14.76 -25.95
N ILE A 315 -1.98 -13.79 -25.86
CA ILE A 315 -1.80 -12.44 -26.42
C ILE A 315 -0.59 -11.76 -25.77
N GLN A 316 -0.52 -11.74 -24.43
CA GLN A 316 0.60 -11.13 -23.71
C GLN A 316 1.94 -11.79 -24.07
N SER A 317 1.97 -13.13 -24.18
CA SER A 317 3.18 -13.86 -24.60
C SER A 317 3.64 -13.51 -26.02
N ALA A 318 2.72 -13.16 -26.91
CA ALA A 318 3.04 -12.75 -28.28
C ALA A 318 3.52 -11.30 -28.34
N LEU A 319 2.86 -10.39 -27.61
CA LEU A 319 3.24 -8.98 -27.52
C LEU A 319 4.57 -8.76 -26.79
N GLU A 320 4.88 -9.58 -25.78
CA GLU A 320 6.13 -9.47 -25.03
C GLU A 320 7.37 -9.63 -25.94
N LYS A 321 7.28 -10.49 -26.96
CA LYS A 321 8.37 -10.69 -27.95
C LYS A 321 8.68 -9.43 -28.76
N ARG A 322 7.73 -8.48 -28.78
CA ARG A 322 7.80 -7.18 -29.46
C ARG A 322 8.06 -6.04 -28.48
N GLY A 323 8.24 -6.33 -27.19
CA GLY A 323 8.36 -5.32 -26.15
C GLY A 323 7.07 -4.54 -25.92
N LEU A 324 5.92 -5.15 -26.21
CA LEU A 324 4.59 -4.56 -26.07
C LEU A 324 3.79 -5.28 -24.98
N GLU A 325 2.73 -4.63 -24.51
CA GLU A 325 1.82 -5.17 -23.51
C GLU A 325 0.38 -4.73 -23.80
N LEU A 326 -0.58 -5.65 -23.62
CA LEU A 326 -2.01 -5.37 -23.70
C LEU A 326 -2.51 -4.88 -22.34
N MET A 327 -3.26 -3.80 -22.33
CA MET A 327 -3.94 -3.26 -21.15
C MET A 327 -5.40 -2.93 -21.50
N THR A 328 -6.24 -2.71 -20.49
CA THR A 328 -7.63 -2.24 -20.69
C THR A 328 -7.92 -1.06 -19.79
N PHE A 329 -8.82 -0.16 -20.22
CA PHE A 329 -9.47 0.76 -19.29
C PHE A 329 -10.50 -0.01 -18.45
N ASP A 330 -10.72 0.42 -17.21
CA ASP A 330 -11.90 -0.03 -16.46
C ASP A 330 -13.13 0.69 -17.03
N THR A 331 -14.05 -0.09 -17.59
CA THR A 331 -15.29 0.40 -18.19
C THR A 331 -16.47 0.37 -17.23
N HIS A 332 -16.29 -0.24 -16.05
CA HIS A 332 -17.34 -0.60 -15.09
C HIS A 332 -18.51 -1.39 -15.70
N GLY A 333 -18.30 -2.00 -16.86
CA GLY A 333 -19.30 -2.74 -17.63
C GLY A 333 -18.82 -4.13 -18.03
N ASP A 334 -19.68 -4.85 -18.77
CA ASP A 334 -19.37 -6.18 -19.31
C ASP A 334 -18.62 -6.10 -20.66
N ASN A 335 -17.81 -5.05 -20.88
CA ASN A 335 -17.06 -4.83 -22.11
C ASN A 335 -15.62 -4.39 -21.79
N TYR A 336 -14.70 -4.65 -22.71
CA TYR A 336 -13.31 -4.24 -22.59
C TYR A 336 -13.01 -3.06 -23.50
N MET A 337 -12.11 -2.18 -23.06
CA MET A 337 -11.54 -1.12 -23.89
C MET A 337 -10.03 -1.32 -23.95
N PHE A 338 -9.60 -2.17 -24.87
CA PHE A 338 -8.22 -2.59 -24.99
C PHE A 338 -7.35 -1.55 -25.67
N PHE A 339 -6.09 -1.47 -25.24
CA PHE A 339 -5.04 -0.70 -25.90
C PHE A 339 -3.68 -1.40 -25.74
N VAL A 340 -2.77 -1.15 -26.68
CA VAL A 340 -1.42 -1.75 -26.67
C VAL A 340 -0.38 -0.68 -26.44
N VAL A 341 0.56 -0.94 -25.52
CA VAL A 341 1.58 0.02 -25.09
C VAL A 341 2.98 -0.56 -25.20
N ASN A 342 4.00 0.31 -25.17
CA ASN A 342 5.36 -0.18 -24.97
C ASN A 342 5.50 -0.68 -23.53
N LYS A 343 6.12 -1.84 -23.36
CA LYS A 343 6.34 -2.45 -22.05
C LYS A 343 7.16 -1.55 -21.11
N SER A 344 8.02 -0.70 -21.66
CA SER A 344 8.78 0.31 -20.89
C SER A 344 7.89 1.39 -20.27
N ASP A 345 6.70 1.62 -20.82
CA ASP A 345 5.85 2.76 -20.47
C ASP A 345 4.76 2.36 -19.47
N VAL A 346 4.52 1.06 -19.25
CA VAL A 346 3.48 0.52 -18.36
C VAL A 346 3.50 1.17 -16.98
N ALA A 347 4.68 1.22 -16.33
CA ALA A 347 4.80 1.82 -15.00
C ALA A 347 4.39 3.30 -14.98
N ARG A 348 4.72 4.05 -16.03
CA ARG A 348 4.35 5.47 -16.15
C ARG A 348 2.87 5.64 -16.45
N ILE A 349 2.28 4.76 -17.25
CA ILE A 349 0.84 4.77 -17.54
C ILE A 349 0.03 4.50 -16.27
N LEU A 350 0.45 3.53 -15.45
CA LEU A 350 -0.20 3.25 -14.15
C LEU A 350 -0.10 4.46 -13.20
N GLU A 351 1.06 5.10 -13.11
CA GLU A 351 1.22 6.33 -12.32
C GLU A 351 0.32 7.47 -12.83
N LEU A 352 0.26 7.67 -14.16
CA LEU A 352 -0.59 8.69 -14.78
C LEU A 352 -2.08 8.36 -14.63
N SER A 353 -2.47 7.09 -14.64
CA SER A 353 -3.82 6.64 -14.34
C SER A 353 -4.24 7.05 -12.93
N GLU A 354 -3.38 6.83 -11.93
CA GLU A 354 -3.63 7.26 -10.55
C GLU A 354 -3.76 8.78 -10.40
N LEU A 355 -2.93 9.54 -11.14
CA LEU A 355 -2.95 11.01 -11.14
C LEU A 355 -4.19 11.56 -11.86
N THR A 356 -4.57 10.98 -12.99
CA THR A 356 -5.67 11.45 -13.84
C THR A 356 -7.02 10.89 -13.41
N LYS A 357 -7.05 9.86 -12.55
CA LYS A 357 -8.26 9.09 -12.18
C LYS A 357 -8.96 8.45 -13.38
N ILE A 358 -8.21 8.16 -14.45
CA ILE A 358 -8.67 7.34 -15.57
C ILE A 358 -8.15 5.95 -15.31
N GLU A 359 -9.01 5.05 -14.85
CA GLU A 359 -8.61 3.72 -14.37
C GLU A 359 -8.20 2.81 -15.52
N VAL A 360 -7.08 2.10 -15.32
CA VAL A 360 -6.56 1.10 -16.27
C VAL A 360 -6.16 -0.15 -15.51
N GLU A 361 -6.37 -1.30 -16.14
CA GLU A 361 -5.98 -2.59 -15.63
C GLU A 361 -4.88 -3.21 -16.49
N GLN A 362 -3.90 -3.80 -15.80
CA GLN A 362 -2.90 -4.67 -16.40
C GLN A 362 -3.48 -6.10 -16.43
N LEU A 363 -3.54 -6.70 -17.63
CA LEU A 363 -4.20 -7.98 -17.91
C LEU A 363 -3.32 -9.21 -17.70
#